data_AF-A0A4Q7YYK4-F1
#
_entry.id   AF-A0A4Q7YYK4-F1
#
_cell.length_a   1.000
_cell.length_b   1.000
_cell.length_c   1.000
_cell.angle_alpha   90.00
_cell.angle_beta   90.00
_cell.angle_gamma   90.00
#
_symmetry.space_group_name_H-M   'P 1'
#
loop_
_entity.id
_entity.type
_entity.pdbx_description
1 polymer ?
#
loop_
_entity_poly.entity_id
_entity_poly.type
_entity_poly.pdbx_seq_one_letter_code
_entity_poly.pdbx_strand_id
1 'polypeptide(L)'
;MFLDVSLDILLTPAPQPLGNIDPSRDIERDRKTSDKALSPYVKRLGMTALVIVVACMAQASIGQTAKESIDVPPHSRLLLQAVGSGDQVYGCVNGHWTLKTPDAKLLNQEGAVIGRHFAGPTWQLNDGSWVKGKAVAQQVAPDATAVPWLLLESVGGAGRLGTVRFIQRTGTQGGNAPDGSCSQSAVRRVPYTATYSFFEAGQ
;
A
#
# COMPACT_ATOMS: atom_id res chain seq x y z
N MET A 1 -55.10 26.25 -16.82
CA MET A 1 -55.37 27.16 -15.70
C MET A 1 -54.04 27.78 -15.33
N PHE A 2 -53.92 29.08 -15.59
CA PHE A 2 -52.74 29.91 -15.44
C PHE A 2 -52.44 30.23 -13.96
N LEU A 3 -51.33 30.96 -13.75
CA LEU A 3 -50.85 31.67 -12.55
C LEU A 3 -49.76 30.89 -11.79
N ASP A 4 -48.62 31.45 -11.41
CA ASP A 4 -48.07 32.79 -11.61
C ASP A 4 -46.56 32.72 -11.32
N VAL A 5 -45.78 33.53 -12.03
CA VAL A 5 -44.35 33.75 -11.79
C VAL A 5 -44.26 34.89 -10.79
N SER A 6 -43.57 34.70 -9.67
CA SER A 6 -43.14 35.83 -8.83
C SER A 6 -41.68 35.66 -8.44
N LEU A 7 -40.94 36.60 -9.02
CA LEU A 7 -39.56 36.98 -8.83
C LEU A 7 -39.45 37.74 -7.51
N ASP A 8 -38.50 37.41 -6.64
CA ASP A 8 -37.94 38.41 -5.73
C ASP A 8 -36.46 38.15 -5.46
N ILE A 9 -35.72 39.20 -5.77
CA ILE A 9 -34.27 39.36 -5.79
C ILE A 9 -33.85 39.88 -4.41
N LEU A 10 -32.91 39.21 -3.74
CA LEU A 10 -32.18 39.81 -2.63
C LEU A 10 -30.67 39.70 -2.89
N LEU A 11 -30.10 40.86 -3.24
CA LEU A 11 -28.67 41.13 -3.36
C LEU A 11 -27.98 40.88 -2.01
N THR A 12 -26.91 40.09 -2.03
CA THR A 12 -25.94 40.01 -0.94
C THR A 12 -24.78 40.99 -1.22
N PRO A 13 -24.32 41.78 -0.23
CA PRO A 13 -23.23 42.74 -0.44
C PRO A 13 -21.85 42.07 -0.50
N ALA A 14 -21.00 42.58 -1.39
CA ALA A 14 -19.63 42.15 -1.61
C ALA A 14 -18.68 42.60 -0.47
N PRO A 15 -17.67 41.78 -0.09
CA PRO A 15 -16.63 42.18 0.86
C PRO A 15 -15.53 43.07 0.22
N GLN A 16 -15.07 44.06 0.97
CA GLN A 16 -14.01 45.01 0.59
C GLN A 16 -12.59 44.41 0.71
N PRO A 17 -11.60 44.89 -0.07
CA PRO A 17 -10.22 44.40 -0.02
C PRO A 17 -9.42 44.97 1.19
N LEU A 18 -8.65 44.09 1.82
CA LEU A 18 -7.65 44.41 2.85
C LEU A 18 -6.44 45.14 2.24
N GLY A 19 -5.99 46.20 2.92
CA GLY A 19 -4.93 47.11 2.48
C GLY A 19 -3.53 46.50 2.42
N ASN A 20 -2.71 47.09 1.54
CA ASN A 20 -1.32 46.74 1.30
C ASN A 20 -0.42 47.19 2.47
N ILE A 21 0.47 46.31 2.91
CA ILE A 21 1.55 46.61 3.86
C ILE A 21 2.80 46.98 3.04
N ASP A 22 3.34 48.17 3.33
CA ASP A 22 4.52 48.78 2.72
C ASP A 22 5.83 48.11 3.19
N PRO A 23 6.65 47.53 2.30
CA PRO A 23 7.91 46.87 2.64
C PRO A 23 9.08 47.83 2.41
N SER A 24 9.20 48.89 3.20
CA SER A 24 10.37 49.76 3.18
C SER A 24 10.54 50.47 4.51
N ARG A 25 11.04 49.75 5.52
CA ARG A 25 11.72 50.34 6.67
C ARG A 25 12.70 49.35 7.29
N ASP A 26 13.98 49.64 7.03
CA ASP A 26 15.08 49.56 7.98
C ASP A 26 15.38 48.20 8.61
N ILE A 27 16.38 47.45 8.09
CA ILE A 27 17.58 47.02 8.86
C ILE A 27 18.70 46.67 7.85
N GLU A 28 19.46 47.68 7.42
CA GLU A 28 20.82 47.48 6.90
C GLU A 28 21.76 48.52 7.53
N ARG A 29 22.42 48.12 8.62
CA ARG A 29 23.79 48.52 9.02
C ARG A 29 24.03 48.08 10.45
N ASP A 30 24.94 47.14 10.65
CA ASP A 30 26.06 47.38 11.55
C ASP A 30 27.19 46.38 11.32
N ARG A 31 28.15 46.82 10.49
CA ARG A 31 29.48 46.24 10.40
C ARG A 31 30.47 47.35 10.72
N LYS A 32 30.95 47.42 11.96
CA LYS A 32 32.23 48.10 12.25
C LYS A 32 32.90 47.56 13.53
N THR A 33 33.89 46.71 13.28
CA THR A 33 35.24 46.67 13.87
C THR A 33 35.56 47.65 15.01
N SER A 34 36.17 47.12 16.09
CA SER A 34 37.48 47.58 16.59
C SER A 34 38.02 46.69 17.71
N ASP A 35 39.11 46.00 17.38
CA ASP A 35 40.39 45.94 18.10
C ASP A 35 40.39 45.97 19.64
N LYS A 36 40.81 44.85 20.24
CA LYS A 36 41.69 44.89 21.42
C LYS A 36 42.83 43.88 21.26
N ALA A 37 44.02 44.46 21.21
CA ALA A 37 45.31 43.80 21.14
C ALA A 37 45.61 42.92 22.36
N LEU A 38 46.44 41.91 22.11
CA LEU A 38 47.12 41.04 23.07
C LEU A 38 47.79 41.81 24.22
N SER A 39 47.68 41.28 25.44
CA SER A 39 48.63 41.54 26.53
C SER A 39 49.17 40.21 27.08
N PRO A 40 50.49 40.09 27.32
CA PRO A 40 51.15 38.83 27.64
C PRO A 40 51.20 38.57 29.16
N TYR A 41 51.13 37.28 29.50
CA TYR A 41 51.86 36.69 30.61
C TYR A 41 51.50 37.11 32.03
N VAL A 42 50.51 36.47 32.67
CA VAL A 42 50.67 36.08 34.09
C VAL A 42 49.61 35.06 34.57
N LYS A 43 50.14 33.91 35.00
CA LYS A 43 49.66 33.05 36.11
C LYS A 43 48.43 32.18 35.81
N ARG A 44 48.34 30.92 36.22
CA ARG A 44 49.22 29.93 36.86
C ARG A 44 48.38 28.63 36.83
N LEU A 45 49.05 27.50 36.64
CA LEU A 45 48.66 26.14 37.05
C LEU A 45 47.17 25.71 37.04
N GLY A 46 46.91 24.70 36.21
CA GLY A 46 46.19 23.51 36.66
C GLY A 46 44.69 23.48 36.41
N MET A 47 44.28 22.92 35.28
CA MET A 47 43.20 21.92 35.27
C MET A 47 43.21 21.16 33.95
N THR A 48 43.59 19.88 34.07
CA THR A 48 43.49 18.83 33.06
C THR A 48 42.08 18.74 32.48
N ALA A 49 41.92 19.06 31.20
CA ALA A 49 40.75 18.68 30.41
C ALA A 49 41.17 17.55 29.45
N LEU A 50 40.86 16.32 29.87
CA LEU A 50 40.94 15.11 29.08
C LEU A 50 39.92 15.23 27.92
N VAL A 51 40.37 15.61 26.72
CA VAL A 51 39.51 15.62 25.53
C VAL A 51 39.44 14.19 24.99
N ILE A 52 38.43 13.44 25.44
CA ILE A 52 38.04 12.17 24.81
C ILE A 52 37.33 12.53 23.50
N VAL A 53 38.02 12.35 22.37
CA VAL A 53 37.42 12.42 21.04
C VAL A 53 36.58 11.16 20.85
N VAL A 54 35.29 11.21 21.18
CA VAL A 54 34.33 10.18 20.78
C VAL A 54 33.94 10.47 19.33
N ALA A 55 34.56 9.75 18.40
CA ALA A 55 34.11 9.70 17.02
C ALA A 55 32.75 8.99 16.97
N CYS A 56 31.66 9.76 16.90
CA CYS A 56 30.33 9.25 16.58
C CYS A 56 30.33 8.78 15.12
N MET A 57 30.69 7.51 14.89
CA MET A 57 30.36 6.85 13.63
C MET A 57 28.85 6.61 13.63
N ALA A 58 28.10 7.51 13.00
CA ALA A 58 26.70 7.26 12.69
C ALA A 58 26.65 6.17 11.61
N GLN A 59 26.56 4.91 12.03
CA GLN A 59 26.13 3.85 11.13
C GLN A 59 24.66 4.09 10.84
N ALA A 60 24.37 4.68 9.68
CA ALA A 60 23.05 4.59 9.10
C ALA A 60 22.79 3.10 8.86
N SER A 61 22.05 2.46 9.75
CA SER A 61 21.42 1.18 9.49
C SER A 61 20.39 1.42 8.39
N ILE A 62 20.83 1.26 7.14
CA ILE A 62 19.91 0.97 6.05
C ILE A 62 19.28 -0.36 6.46
N GLY A 63 18.07 -0.28 7.02
CA GLY A 63 17.28 -1.47 7.27
C GLY A 63 17.23 -2.25 5.97
N GLN A 64 17.85 -3.43 5.95
CA GLN A 64 17.60 -4.40 4.90
C GLN A 64 16.10 -4.67 4.97
N THR A 65 15.33 -4.01 4.11
CA THR A 65 14.04 -4.53 3.69
C THR A 65 14.38 -5.83 2.99
N ALA A 66 14.41 -6.93 3.75
CA ALA A 66 14.40 -8.26 3.18
C ALA A 66 13.28 -8.23 2.14
N LYS A 67 13.63 -8.41 0.87
CA LYS A 67 12.65 -8.58 -0.19
C LYS A 67 11.76 -9.72 0.27
N GLU A 68 10.53 -9.41 0.67
CA GLU A 68 9.61 -10.38 1.25
C GLU A 68 9.32 -11.41 0.15
N SER A 69 9.98 -12.56 0.22
CA SER A 69 9.92 -13.55 -0.84
C SER A 69 8.52 -14.15 -0.88
N ILE A 70 8.02 -14.41 -2.09
CA ILE A 70 6.77 -15.15 -2.28
C ILE A 70 7.00 -16.67 -2.31
N ASP A 71 8.22 -17.11 -2.03
CA ASP A 71 8.56 -18.53 -1.94
C ASP A 71 7.75 -19.19 -0.83
N VAL A 72 7.23 -20.37 -1.13
CA VAL A 72 6.49 -21.15 -0.14
C VAL A 72 7.49 -21.69 0.89
N PRO A 73 7.17 -21.65 2.19
CA PRO A 73 8.08 -22.15 3.21
C PRO A 73 8.54 -23.60 2.94
N PRO A 74 9.82 -23.93 3.24
CA PRO A 74 10.36 -25.27 3.06
C PRO A 74 9.50 -26.34 3.74
N HIS A 75 9.57 -27.57 3.23
CA HIS A 75 8.75 -28.69 3.72
C HIS A 75 7.24 -28.46 3.61
N SER A 76 6.78 -27.60 2.70
CA SER A 76 5.36 -27.50 2.35
C SER A 76 4.99 -28.53 1.28
N ARG A 77 3.82 -29.17 1.39
CA ARG A 77 3.32 -30.17 0.43
C ARG A 77 2.18 -29.61 -0.39
N LEU A 78 2.28 -29.70 -1.73
CA LEU A 78 1.20 -29.28 -2.63
C LEU A 78 -0.02 -30.19 -2.44
N LEU A 79 -1.16 -29.58 -2.11
CA LEU A 79 -2.45 -30.26 -1.94
C LEU A 79 -3.30 -30.16 -3.21
N LEU A 80 -3.37 -28.97 -3.79
CA LEU A 80 -4.21 -28.66 -4.94
C LEU A 80 -3.56 -27.53 -5.75
N GLN A 81 -3.74 -27.57 -7.07
CA GLN A 81 -3.52 -26.42 -7.93
C GLN A 81 -4.81 -26.13 -8.70
N ALA A 82 -5.17 -24.86 -8.82
CA ALA A 82 -6.35 -24.41 -9.56
C ALA A 82 -6.07 -23.09 -10.27
N VAL A 83 -6.71 -22.89 -11.42
CA VAL A 83 -6.70 -21.60 -12.12
C VAL A 83 -7.90 -20.78 -11.67
N GLY A 84 -7.66 -19.58 -11.17
CA GLY A 84 -8.69 -18.55 -11.00
C GLY A 84 -8.96 -17.86 -12.33
N SER A 85 -10.23 -17.75 -12.72
CA SER A 85 -10.65 -16.96 -13.89
C SER A 85 -11.93 -16.19 -13.58
N GLY A 86 -11.89 -14.87 -13.75
CA GLY A 86 -13.00 -13.97 -13.46
C GLY A 86 -12.55 -12.51 -13.44
N ASP A 87 -12.96 -11.78 -12.41
CA ASP A 87 -12.70 -10.34 -12.31
C ASP A 87 -12.11 -9.96 -10.94
N GLN A 88 -11.27 -8.92 -10.95
CA GLN A 88 -11.05 -8.08 -9.77
C GLN A 88 -12.09 -6.96 -9.78
N VAL A 89 -12.85 -6.82 -8.69
CA VAL A 89 -13.91 -5.83 -8.56
C VAL A 89 -13.40 -4.65 -7.75
N TYR A 90 -13.31 -3.50 -8.41
CA TYR A 90 -12.90 -2.22 -7.83
C TYR A 90 -14.11 -1.35 -7.53
N GLY A 91 -14.06 -0.62 -6.43
CA GLY A 91 -15.00 0.43 -6.09
C GLY A 91 -14.27 1.73 -5.80
N CYS A 92 -14.96 2.86 -5.94
CA CYS A 92 -14.36 4.15 -5.67
C CYS A 92 -14.35 4.51 -4.18
N VAL A 93 -13.20 4.94 -3.67
CA VAL A 93 -13.03 5.51 -2.33
C VAL A 93 -12.25 6.81 -2.45
N ASN A 94 -12.86 7.94 -2.08
CA ASN A 94 -12.22 9.27 -2.13
C ASN A 94 -11.61 9.60 -3.51
N GLY A 95 -12.27 9.19 -4.60
CA GLY A 95 -11.76 9.41 -5.96
C GLY A 95 -10.71 8.39 -6.43
N HIS A 96 -10.34 7.41 -5.61
CA HIS A 96 -9.35 6.37 -5.94
C HIS A 96 -9.98 4.98 -6.08
N TRP A 97 -9.58 4.25 -7.13
CA TRP A 97 -9.96 2.85 -7.29
C TRP A 97 -9.37 2.01 -6.16
N THR A 98 -10.24 1.34 -5.42
CA THR A 98 -9.87 0.44 -4.32
C THR A 98 -10.40 -0.95 -4.59
N LEU A 99 -9.54 -1.96 -4.50
CA LEU A 99 -9.96 -3.35 -4.66
C LEU A 99 -10.97 -3.72 -3.56
N LYS A 100 -12.14 -4.22 -3.96
CA LYS A 100 -13.19 -4.64 -3.04
C LYS A 100 -13.20 -6.15 -2.85
N THR A 101 -13.21 -6.88 -3.97
CA THR A 101 -13.27 -8.34 -3.95
C THR A 101 -12.78 -8.93 -5.26
N PRO A 102 -12.14 -10.10 -5.25
CA PRO A 102 -12.14 -10.97 -6.41
C PRO A 102 -13.54 -11.57 -6.63
N ASP A 103 -13.86 -11.93 -7.86
CA ASP A 103 -15.01 -12.77 -8.21
C ASP A 103 -14.59 -13.69 -9.36
N ALA A 104 -14.17 -14.90 -9.01
CA ALA A 104 -13.58 -15.83 -9.97
C ALA A 104 -14.06 -17.26 -9.76
N LYS A 105 -14.15 -18.01 -10.86
CA LYS A 105 -14.27 -19.47 -10.83
C LYS A 105 -12.90 -20.08 -10.58
N LEU A 106 -12.87 -21.27 -9.97
CA LEU A 106 -11.69 -22.11 -9.87
C LEU A 106 -11.81 -23.25 -10.86
N LEU A 107 -10.78 -23.43 -11.69
CA LEU A 107 -10.71 -24.44 -12.73
C LEU A 107 -9.58 -25.43 -12.42
N ASN A 108 -9.81 -26.73 -12.70
CA ASN A 108 -8.75 -27.73 -12.68
C ASN A 108 -7.93 -27.72 -13.99
N GLN A 109 -7.00 -28.67 -14.15
CA GLN A 109 -6.14 -28.75 -15.33
C GLN A 109 -6.91 -29.05 -16.62
N GLU A 110 -8.05 -29.74 -16.51
CA GLU A 110 -8.95 -30.04 -17.63
C GLU A 110 -9.90 -28.87 -17.97
N GLY A 111 -9.83 -27.76 -17.22
CA GLY A 111 -10.69 -26.60 -17.40
C GLY A 111 -12.10 -26.75 -16.80
N ALA A 112 -12.36 -27.81 -16.05
CA ALA A 112 -13.62 -27.99 -15.34
C ALA A 112 -13.70 -27.08 -14.10
N VAL A 113 -14.88 -26.52 -13.85
CA VAL A 113 -15.12 -25.66 -12.69
C VAL A 113 -15.23 -26.50 -11.43
N ILE A 114 -14.26 -26.35 -10.52
CA ILE A 114 -14.14 -27.09 -9.26
C ILE A 114 -14.49 -26.25 -8.02
N GLY A 115 -14.76 -24.96 -8.19
CA GLY A 115 -15.05 -24.07 -7.09
C GLY A 115 -15.09 -22.59 -7.47
N ARG A 116 -14.94 -21.74 -6.46
CA ARG A 116 -14.98 -20.28 -6.58
C ARG A 116 -14.01 -19.58 -5.64
N HIS A 117 -13.61 -18.37 -6.02
CA HIS A 117 -12.78 -17.45 -5.27
C HIS A 117 -13.48 -16.10 -5.11
N PHE A 118 -13.53 -15.58 -3.88
CA PHE A 118 -14.31 -14.38 -3.53
C PHE A 118 -13.72 -13.63 -2.32
N ALA A 119 -14.43 -12.61 -1.83
CA ALA A 119 -14.03 -11.67 -0.78
C ALA A 119 -13.34 -12.32 0.44
N GLY A 120 -12.46 -11.54 1.08
CA GLY A 120 -11.78 -11.96 2.31
C GLY A 120 -10.47 -12.72 2.10
N PRO A 121 -9.83 -12.61 0.92
CA PRO A 121 -9.83 -13.67 -0.11
C PRO A 121 -10.13 -15.09 0.40
N THR A 122 -11.16 -15.73 -0.16
CA THR A 122 -11.60 -17.08 0.19
C THR A 122 -11.64 -17.97 -1.05
N TRP A 123 -11.26 -19.24 -0.92
CA TRP A 123 -11.38 -20.27 -1.95
C TRP A 123 -12.28 -21.37 -1.40
N GLN A 124 -13.31 -21.73 -2.17
CA GLN A 124 -14.26 -22.78 -1.81
C GLN A 124 -14.41 -23.74 -2.99
N LEU A 125 -14.32 -25.05 -2.72
CA LEU A 125 -14.53 -26.09 -3.72
C LEU A 125 -15.98 -26.57 -3.71
N ASN A 126 -16.37 -27.29 -4.77
CA ASN A 126 -17.72 -27.83 -4.93
C ASN A 126 -18.08 -28.89 -3.87
N ASP A 127 -17.09 -29.49 -3.20
CA ASP A 127 -17.29 -30.39 -2.05
C ASP A 127 -17.63 -29.65 -0.74
N GLY A 128 -17.70 -28.31 -0.78
CA GLY A 128 -17.98 -27.45 0.36
C GLY A 128 -16.76 -27.08 1.20
N SER A 129 -15.60 -27.71 0.98
CA SER A 129 -14.37 -27.34 1.65
C SER A 129 -13.90 -25.95 1.25
N TRP A 130 -13.30 -25.22 2.18
CA TRP A 130 -12.87 -23.84 1.96
C TRP A 130 -11.64 -23.46 2.77
N VAL A 131 -10.93 -22.44 2.30
CA VAL A 131 -9.84 -21.77 3.01
C VAL A 131 -9.91 -20.25 2.78
N LYS A 132 -9.62 -19.48 3.81
CA LYS A 132 -9.46 -18.02 3.78
C LYS A 132 -8.00 -17.67 3.98
N GLY A 133 -7.48 -16.76 3.16
CA GLY A 133 -6.08 -16.34 3.19
C GLY A 133 -5.88 -14.90 3.63
N LYS A 134 -4.67 -14.60 4.09
CA LYS A 134 -4.15 -13.24 4.29
C LYS A 134 -2.82 -13.13 3.57
N ALA A 135 -2.65 -12.11 2.73
CA ALA A 135 -1.38 -11.87 2.05
C ALA A 135 -0.29 -11.54 3.08
N VAL A 136 0.85 -12.21 2.96
CA VAL A 136 2.03 -12.02 3.81
C VAL A 136 3.27 -11.65 3.03
N ALA A 137 3.28 -11.84 1.71
CA ALA A 137 4.33 -11.33 0.84
C ALA A 137 3.76 -11.04 -0.55
N GLN A 138 4.40 -10.16 -1.30
CA GLN A 138 4.01 -9.85 -2.67
C GLN A 138 5.21 -9.62 -3.58
N GLN A 139 5.03 -9.94 -4.86
CA GLN A 139 5.98 -9.66 -5.92
C GLN A 139 5.25 -9.09 -7.14
N VAL A 140 5.84 -8.09 -7.78
CA VAL A 140 5.35 -7.56 -9.05
C VAL A 140 5.30 -8.68 -10.08
N ALA A 141 4.17 -8.80 -10.79
CA ALA A 141 3.98 -9.78 -11.85
C ALA A 141 4.75 -9.35 -13.12
N PRO A 142 5.18 -10.31 -13.97
CA PRO A 142 5.81 -9.98 -15.26
C PRO A 142 4.88 -9.19 -16.21
N ASP A 143 3.57 -9.44 -16.15
CA ASP A 143 2.56 -8.65 -16.86
C ASP A 143 2.29 -7.35 -16.07
N ALA A 144 2.59 -6.20 -16.70
CA ALA A 144 2.42 -4.88 -16.09
C ALA A 144 0.94 -4.52 -15.82
N THR A 145 -0.01 -5.19 -16.47
CA THR A 145 -1.44 -5.02 -16.24
C THR A 145 -1.98 -5.96 -15.16
N ALA A 146 -1.13 -6.87 -14.66
CA ALA A 146 -1.54 -7.89 -13.72
C ALA A 146 -1.41 -7.47 -12.26
N VAL A 147 -2.36 -7.93 -11.44
CA VAL A 147 -2.21 -7.84 -9.97
C VAL A 147 -0.96 -8.60 -9.51
N PRO A 148 -0.34 -8.22 -8.38
CA PRO A 148 0.87 -8.86 -7.89
C PRO A 148 0.73 -10.37 -7.65
N TRP A 149 1.83 -11.09 -7.79
CA TRP A 149 1.95 -12.43 -7.21
C TRP A 149 2.01 -12.32 -5.69
N LEU A 150 1.46 -13.31 -4.99
CA LEU A 150 1.34 -13.30 -3.54
C LEU A 150 1.79 -14.62 -2.93
N LEU A 151 2.35 -14.53 -1.73
CA LEU A 151 2.24 -15.59 -0.73
C LEU A 151 1.14 -15.18 0.25
N LEU A 152 0.24 -16.10 0.55
CA LEU A 152 -0.78 -15.93 1.57
C LEU A 152 -0.67 -17.03 2.62
N GLU A 153 -0.96 -16.66 3.87
CA GLU A 153 -1.17 -17.59 4.97
C GLU A 153 -2.65 -17.85 5.20
N SER A 154 -2.98 -19.10 5.51
CA SER A 154 -4.33 -19.49 5.91
C SER A 154 -4.68 -18.90 7.28
N VAL A 155 -5.84 -18.23 7.34
CA VAL A 155 -6.41 -17.66 8.58
C VAL A 155 -7.71 -18.35 9.01
N GLY A 156 -8.09 -19.42 8.32
CA GLY A 156 -9.27 -20.22 8.61
C GLY A 156 -9.66 -21.10 7.42
N GLY A 157 -10.32 -22.23 7.70
CA GLY A 157 -10.76 -23.15 6.67
C GLY A 157 -11.54 -24.33 7.25
N ALA A 158 -12.13 -25.13 6.37
CA ALA A 158 -12.85 -26.36 6.74
C ALA A 158 -12.80 -27.41 5.61
N GLY A 159 -13.04 -28.67 5.98
CA GLY A 159 -12.99 -29.80 5.04
C GLY A 159 -11.58 -30.04 4.51
N ARG A 160 -11.48 -30.54 3.28
CA ARG A 160 -10.19 -30.83 2.63
C ARG A 160 -9.25 -29.63 2.56
N LEU A 161 -9.76 -28.44 2.28
CA LEU A 161 -8.96 -27.21 2.27
C LEU A 161 -8.60 -26.67 3.67
N GLY A 162 -9.15 -27.24 4.73
CA GLY A 162 -8.83 -26.85 6.11
C GLY A 162 -7.40 -27.18 6.54
N THR A 163 -6.69 -28.08 5.85
CA THR A 163 -5.28 -28.40 6.12
C THR A 163 -4.30 -27.41 5.49
N VAL A 164 -4.79 -26.53 4.61
CA VAL A 164 -3.96 -25.54 3.90
C VAL A 164 -3.35 -24.56 4.90
N ARG A 165 -2.04 -24.38 4.79
CA ARG A 165 -1.22 -23.42 5.54
C ARG A 165 -0.80 -22.24 4.69
N PHE A 166 -0.43 -22.48 3.44
CA PHE A 166 0.03 -21.46 2.51
C PHE A 166 -0.71 -21.55 1.19
N ILE A 167 -0.93 -20.40 0.56
CA ILE A 167 -1.49 -20.29 -0.78
C ILE A 167 -0.54 -19.41 -1.57
N GLN A 168 -0.02 -19.92 -2.67
CA GLN A 168 0.78 -19.14 -3.59
C GLN A 168 -0.09 -18.72 -4.78
N ARG A 169 -0.11 -17.41 -5.06
CA ARG A 169 -0.72 -16.84 -6.27
C ARG A 169 0.38 -16.44 -7.23
N THR A 170 0.41 -17.06 -8.41
CA THR A 170 1.38 -16.76 -9.48
C THR A 170 0.68 -16.74 -10.84
N GLY A 171 1.43 -16.41 -11.90
CA GLY A 171 0.91 -16.43 -13.28
C GLY A 171 -0.29 -15.51 -13.48
N THR A 172 -0.36 -14.42 -12.72
CA THR A 172 -1.45 -13.44 -12.84
C THR A 172 -1.42 -12.76 -14.21
N GLN A 173 -2.59 -12.55 -14.79
CA GLN A 173 -2.79 -11.73 -15.99
C GLN A 173 -3.95 -10.76 -15.73
N GLY A 174 -3.76 -9.48 -16.04
CA GLY A 174 -4.77 -8.45 -15.79
C GLY A 174 -5.21 -8.27 -14.33
N GLY A 175 -6.29 -7.53 -14.15
CA GLY A 175 -6.90 -7.29 -12.85
C GLY A 175 -6.35 -6.09 -12.08
N ASN A 176 -5.38 -5.34 -12.61
CA ASN A 176 -4.95 -4.09 -11.98
C ASN A 176 -6.09 -3.07 -11.90
N ALA A 177 -5.96 -2.13 -10.96
CA ALA A 177 -6.87 -1.02 -10.86
C ALA A 177 -6.91 -0.26 -12.20
N PRO A 178 -8.10 0.20 -12.66
CA PRO A 178 -8.15 1.06 -13.83
C PRO A 178 -7.33 2.34 -13.61
N ASP A 179 -6.82 2.91 -14.70
CA ASP A 179 -6.13 4.19 -14.64
C ASP A 179 -7.07 5.35 -14.27
N GLY A 180 -6.48 6.41 -13.72
CA GLY A 180 -7.17 7.66 -13.41
C GLY A 180 -8.04 7.62 -12.15
N SER A 181 -8.75 8.72 -11.91
CA SER A 181 -9.69 8.86 -10.79
C SER A 181 -11.03 8.20 -11.09
N CYS A 182 -11.82 7.98 -10.04
CA CYS A 182 -13.18 7.46 -10.14
C CYS A 182 -14.20 8.42 -9.53
N SER A 183 -15.45 8.35 -10.00
CA SER A 183 -16.56 9.02 -9.34
C SER A 183 -17.04 8.21 -8.14
N GLN A 184 -17.56 8.91 -7.12
CA GLN A 184 -18.13 8.26 -5.94
C GLN A 184 -19.15 7.18 -6.34
N SER A 185 -19.11 6.03 -5.67
CA SER A 185 -19.96 4.87 -5.94
C SER A 185 -19.72 4.16 -7.28
N ALA A 186 -18.75 4.58 -8.10
CA ALA A 186 -18.38 3.84 -9.30
C ALA A 186 -17.84 2.44 -8.96
N VAL A 187 -18.20 1.46 -9.79
CA VAL A 187 -17.74 0.07 -9.71
C VAL A 187 -17.16 -0.34 -11.06
N ARG A 188 -16.03 -1.05 -11.04
CA ARG A 188 -15.39 -1.59 -12.24
C ARG A 188 -14.98 -3.04 -12.00
N ARG A 189 -15.29 -3.89 -12.96
CA ARG A 189 -14.81 -5.28 -13.03
C ARG A 189 -13.67 -5.30 -14.04
N VAL A 190 -12.49 -5.75 -13.61
CA VAL A 190 -11.30 -5.85 -14.45
C VAL A 190 -10.98 -7.33 -14.62
N PRO A 191 -10.97 -7.86 -15.86
CA PRO A 191 -10.69 -9.27 -16.12
C PRO A 191 -9.35 -9.70 -15.55
N TYR A 192 -9.33 -10.89 -14.98
CA TYR A 192 -8.19 -11.41 -14.23
C TYR A 192 -8.11 -12.94 -14.30
N THR A 193 -6.90 -13.46 -14.46
CA THR A 193 -6.59 -14.87 -14.24
C THR A 193 -5.40 -15.03 -13.30
N ALA A 194 -5.30 -16.18 -12.63
CA ALA A 194 -4.12 -16.57 -11.86
C ALA A 194 -4.04 -18.07 -11.60
N THR A 195 -2.85 -18.55 -11.30
CA THR A 195 -2.63 -19.88 -10.73
C THR A 195 -2.59 -19.78 -9.21
N TYR A 196 -3.38 -20.63 -8.55
CA TYR A 196 -3.36 -20.83 -7.10
C TYR A 196 -2.81 -22.22 -6.79
N SER A 197 -1.75 -22.25 -6.00
CA SER A 197 -1.19 -23.48 -5.44
C SER A 197 -1.42 -23.50 -3.93
N PHE A 198 -2.13 -24.51 -3.45
CA PHE A 198 -2.52 -24.67 -2.05
C PHE A 198 -1.59 -25.67 -1.40
N PHE A 199 -0.96 -25.27 -0.29
CA PHE A 199 0.03 -26.08 0.41
C PHE A 199 -0.40 -26.34 1.85
N GLU A 200 -0.23 -27.58 2.28
CA GLU A 200 -0.30 -27.96 3.69
C GLU A 200 1.11 -28.13 4.27
N ALA A 201 1.19 -28.30 5.59
CA ALA A 201 2.45 -28.67 6.23
C ALA A 201 2.90 -30.04 5.69
N GLY A 202 4.15 -30.14 5.26
CA GLY A 202 4.77 -31.42 4.92
C GLY A 202 5.12 -32.21 6.18
N GLN A 203 5.40 -33.49 5.95
CA GLN A 203 5.86 -34.43 6.96
C GLN A 203 7.36 -34.32 7.19
#